data_AF-A0A7W0SGZ7-F1
#
_entry.id   AF-A0A7W0SGZ7-F1
#
_cell.length_a   1.000
_cell.length_b   1.000
_cell.length_c   1.000
_cell.angle_alpha   90.00
_cell.angle_beta   90.00
_cell.angle_gamma   90.00
#
_symmetry.space_group_name_H-M   'P 1'
#
loop_
_entity.id
_entity.type
_entity.pdbx_description
1 polymer ?
#
loop_
_entity_poly.entity_id
_entity_poly.type
_entity_poly.pdbx_seq_one_letter_code
_entity_poly.pdbx_strand_id
1 'polypeptide(L)'
;MILWQVAGTIFLFRWIFRDPKVDVRLLALGTLIPDVVDFVLGLFVGGVTVPRIGHSLLLPTLVAVVILLSTRRDRRRRNLMTLVVAWLFHLVLQGIWLNGPVFLWPVLGWELAPTLPGSIWSRAAEPWRWVKEVAGVLYLWAFLSPNRPLQGPIR
;
A
#
# COMPACT_ATOMS: atom_id res chain seq x y z
N MET A 1 0.70 4.01 -8.89
CA MET A 1 -0.33 5.06 -8.75
C MET A 1 -0.08 5.76 -7.44
N ILE A 2 0.97 6.56 -7.35
CA ILE A 2 1.63 6.81 -6.05
C ILE A 2 0.79 7.76 -5.20
N LEU A 3 0.29 8.86 -5.77
CA LEU A 3 -0.40 9.89 -5.01
C LEU A 3 -1.77 9.39 -4.56
N TRP A 4 -2.48 8.68 -5.44
CA TRP A 4 -3.70 7.96 -5.09
C TRP A 4 -3.49 7.04 -3.89
N GLN A 5 -2.41 6.25 -3.91
CA GLN A 5 -2.19 5.22 -2.91
C GLN A 5 -1.89 5.80 -1.54
N VAL A 6 -1.02 6.81 -1.50
CA VAL A 6 -0.68 7.53 -0.27
C VAL A 6 -1.93 8.23 0.27
N ALA A 7 -2.65 8.96 -0.59
CA ALA A 7 -3.86 9.68 -0.22
C ALA A 7 -4.95 8.75 0.33
N GLY A 8 -5.29 7.70 -0.42
CA GLY A 8 -6.31 6.73 -0.05
C GLY A 8 -5.97 6.00 1.24
N THR A 9 -4.70 5.63 1.44
CA THR A 9 -4.24 4.98 2.67
C THR A 9 -4.39 5.90 3.88
N ILE A 10 -3.95 7.17 3.75
CA ILE A 10 -4.08 8.15 4.84
C ILE A 10 -5.56 8.40 5.14
N PHE A 11 -6.39 8.57 4.10
CA PHE A 11 -7.83 8.75 4.24
C PHE A 11 -8.49 7.57 4.98
N LEU A 12 -8.31 6.35 4.49
CA LEU A 12 -8.88 5.14 5.09
C LEU A 12 -8.41 4.95 6.52
N PHE A 13 -7.11 5.14 6.77
CA PHE A 13 -6.56 5.01 8.12
C PHE A 13 -7.22 5.99 9.09
N ARG A 14 -7.33 7.27 8.71
CA ARG A 14 -7.94 8.30 9.56
C ARG A 14 -9.44 8.07 9.74
N TRP A 15 -10.14 7.60 8.71
CA TRP A 15 -11.56 7.32 8.78
C TRP A 15 -11.89 6.15 9.70
N ILE A 16 -11.11 5.06 9.61
CA ILE A 16 -11.32 3.81 10.34
C ILE A 16 -10.76 3.89 11.77
N PHE A 17 -9.47 4.20 11.92
CA PHE A 17 -8.78 4.10 13.20
C PHE A 17 -8.86 5.37 14.04
N ARG A 18 -8.97 6.54 13.39
CA ARG A 18 -9.03 7.86 14.04
C ARG A 18 -7.90 8.11 15.07
N ASP A 19 -6.76 7.43 14.94
CA ASP A 19 -5.65 7.53 15.89
C ASP A 19 -4.76 8.74 15.55
N PRO A 20 -4.72 9.80 16.38
CA PRO A 20 -3.87 10.97 16.14
C PRO A 20 -2.39 10.72 16.43
N LYS A 21 -2.03 9.62 17.11
CA LYS A 21 -0.65 9.32 17.53
C LYS A 21 0.14 8.57 16.47
N VAL A 22 -0.50 8.16 15.38
CA VAL A 22 0.16 7.46 14.27
C VAL A 22 0.92 8.45 13.40
N ASP A 23 2.16 8.08 13.09
CA ASP A 23 2.99 8.86 12.18
C ASP A 23 2.53 8.64 10.74
N VAL A 24 2.01 9.70 10.13
CA VAL A 24 1.53 9.72 8.74
C VAL A 24 2.66 9.41 7.75
N ARG A 25 3.92 9.70 8.10
CA ARG A 25 5.09 9.36 7.26
C ARG A 25 5.24 7.86 7.13
N LEU A 26 5.01 7.10 8.20
CA LEU A 26 5.04 5.65 8.16
C LEU A 26 3.88 5.10 7.32
N LEU A 27 2.69 5.70 7.39
CA LEU A 27 1.59 5.32 6.49
C LEU A 27 2.00 5.50 5.03
N ALA A 28 2.55 6.66 4.66
CA ALA A 28 3.01 6.92 3.29
C ALA A 28 4.10 5.94 2.86
N LEU A 29 5.13 5.70 3.69
CA LEU A 29 6.19 4.74 3.40
C LEU A 29 5.64 3.30 3.23
N GLY A 30 4.70 2.90 4.09
CA GLY A 30 4.09 1.58 4.04
C GLY A 30 3.37 1.29 2.73
N THR A 31 2.82 2.31 2.06
CA THR A 31 2.20 2.15 0.74
C THR A 31 3.19 1.81 -0.36
N LEU A 32 4.47 2.12 -0.21
CA LEU A 32 5.47 1.87 -1.25
C LEU A 32 6.10 0.49 -1.11
N ILE A 33 5.96 -0.16 0.05
CA ILE A 33 6.58 -1.46 0.35
C ILE A 33 6.25 -2.53 -0.70
N PRO A 34 5.00 -2.74 -1.13
CA PRO A 34 4.64 -3.81 -2.08
C PRO A 34 5.38 -3.66 -3.41
N ASP A 35 5.43 -2.43 -3.92
CA ASP A 35 6.09 -2.10 -5.19
C ASP A 35 7.61 -2.26 -5.08
N VAL A 36 8.21 -1.86 -3.94
CA VAL A 36 9.65 -2.04 -3.68
C VAL A 36 10.00 -3.51 -3.54
N VAL A 37 9.19 -4.30 -2.83
CA VAL A 37 9.41 -5.75 -2.66
C VAL A 37 9.37 -6.45 -4.01
N ASP A 38 8.37 -6.17 -4.84
CA ASP A 38 8.27 -6.73 -6.19
C ASP A 38 9.50 -6.36 -7.02
N PHE A 39 9.88 -5.07 -7.02
CA PHE A 39 11.05 -4.59 -7.76
C PHE A 39 12.34 -5.30 -7.35
N VAL A 40 12.61 -5.36 -6.04
CA VAL A 40 13.82 -6.01 -5.50
C VAL A 40 13.83 -7.50 -5.84
N LEU A 41 12.72 -8.21 -5.67
CA LEU A 41 12.63 -9.63 -6.04
C LEU A 41 12.81 -9.84 -7.55
N GLY A 42 12.28 -8.93 -8.38
CA GLY A 42 12.50 -8.95 -9.82
C GLY A 42 13.97 -8.85 -10.22
N LEU A 43 14.78 -8.07 -9.50
CA LEU A 43 16.23 -7.97 -9.74
C LEU A 43 16.95 -9.31 -9.49
N PHE A 44 16.53 -10.08 -8.49
CA PHE A 44 17.16 -11.37 -8.16
C PHE A 44 16.76 -12.51 -9.10
N VAL A 45 15.54 -12.47 -9.66
CA VAL A 45 15.02 -13.53 -10.54
C VAL A 45 15.54 -13.40 -11.99
N GLY A 46 16.15 -12.25 -12.36
CA GLY A 46 16.87 -12.10 -13.62
C GLY A 46 16.00 -12.17 -14.89
N GLY A 47 14.67 -12.06 -14.76
CA GLY A 47 13.70 -12.16 -15.85
C GLY A 47 13.02 -10.84 -16.20
N VAL A 48 12.43 -10.77 -17.40
CA VAL A 48 11.59 -9.63 -17.86
C VAL A 48 10.28 -9.52 -17.06
N THR A 49 9.93 -10.56 -16.32
CA THR A 49 8.70 -10.66 -15.52
C THR A 49 8.99 -10.43 -14.04
N VAL A 50 8.49 -9.32 -13.49
CA VAL A 50 8.59 -9.01 -12.06
C VAL A 50 7.57 -9.86 -11.29
N PRO A 51 8.00 -10.74 -10.37
CA PRO A 51 7.07 -11.55 -9.58
C PRO A 51 6.28 -10.66 -8.61
N ARG A 52 4.95 -10.73 -8.64
CA ARG A 52 4.05 -9.90 -7.81
C ARG A 52 3.86 -10.40 -6.38
N ILE A 53 4.93 -10.90 -5.76
CA ILE A 53 4.87 -11.53 -4.44
C ILE A 53 4.54 -10.50 -3.35
N GLY A 54 5.04 -9.26 -3.49
CA GLY A 54 4.70 -8.09 -2.68
C GLY A 54 3.21 -7.76 -2.68
N HIS A 55 2.49 -8.16 -3.73
CA HIS A 55 1.04 -7.98 -3.86
C HIS A 55 0.21 -9.20 -3.43
N SER A 56 0.85 -10.24 -2.89
CA SER A 56 0.14 -11.33 -2.21
C SER A 56 -0.30 -10.91 -0.80
N LEU A 57 -1.42 -11.47 -0.32
CA LEU A 57 -1.85 -11.29 1.07
C LEU A 57 -0.88 -11.97 2.06
N LEU A 58 -0.17 -13.00 1.60
CA LEU A 58 0.73 -13.78 2.43
C LEU A 58 1.86 -12.94 3.03
N LEU A 59 2.55 -12.13 2.21
CA LEU A 59 3.70 -11.35 2.69
C LEU A 59 3.39 -10.36 3.81
N PRO A 60 2.43 -9.41 3.69
CA PRO A 60 2.11 -8.52 4.79
C PRO A 60 1.61 -9.28 6.03
N THR A 61 0.92 -10.42 5.85
CA THR A 61 0.50 -11.28 6.95
C THR A 61 1.68 -11.90 7.69
N LEU A 62 2.65 -12.46 6.97
CA LEU A 62 3.87 -13.02 7.57
C LEU A 62 4.70 -11.94 8.27
N VAL A 63 4.85 -10.77 7.65
CA VAL A 63 5.53 -9.62 8.26
C VAL A 63 4.82 -9.20 9.55
N ALA A 64 3.48 -9.16 9.56
CA ALA A 64 2.71 -8.90 10.77
C ALA A 64 3.03 -9.93 11.86
N VAL A 65 2.97 -11.22 11.55
CA VAL A 65 3.26 -12.31 12.50
C VAL A 65 4.68 -12.17 13.05
N VAL A 66 5.68 -11.95 12.20
CA VAL A 66 7.08 -11.76 12.62
C VAL A 66 7.22 -10.57 13.56
N ILE A 67 6.57 -9.44 13.25
CA ILE A 67 6.59 -8.26 14.14
C ILE A 67 5.93 -8.62 15.47
N LEU A 68 4.77 -9.30 15.47
CA LEU A 68 4.06 -9.70 16.70
C LEU A 68 4.91 -10.60 17.59
N LEU A 69 5.65 -11.55 16.99
CA LEU A 69 6.49 -12.50 17.73
C LEU A 69 7.81 -11.89 18.21
N SER A 70 8.38 -10.96 17.44
CA SER A 70 9.70 -10.37 17.74
C SER A 70 9.64 -9.11 18.60
N THR A 71 8.47 -8.49 18.79
CA THR A 71 8.34 -7.21 19.49
C THR A 71 7.39 -7.25 20.68
N ARG A 72 7.70 -6.44 21.70
CA ARG A 72 6.80 -6.22 22.84
C ARG A 72 5.76 -5.16 22.51
N ARG A 73 4.77 -4.96 23.38
CA ARG A 73 3.68 -3.99 23.18
C ARG A 73 4.15 -2.54 23.43
N ASP A 74 5.06 -2.07 22.58
CA ASP A 74 5.72 -0.77 22.70
C ASP A 74 5.47 0.13 21.46
N ARG A 75 6.13 1.29 21.44
CA ARG A 75 6.06 2.25 20.31
C ARG A 75 6.62 1.66 19.02
N ARG A 76 7.65 0.81 19.10
CA ARG A 76 8.29 0.19 17.93
C ARG A 76 7.31 -0.75 17.25
N ARG A 77 6.64 -1.64 18.01
CA ARG A 77 5.60 -2.52 17.48
C ARG A 77 4.48 -1.72 16.81
N ARG A 78 4.02 -0.64 17.43
CA ARG A 78 2.99 0.22 16.84
C ARG A 78 3.42 0.77 15.49
N ASN A 79 4.62 1.35 15.41
CA ASN A 79 5.17 1.93 14.19
C ASN A 79 5.34 0.88 13.08
N LEU A 80 5.87 -0.31 13.41
CA LEU A 80 6.01 -1.39 12.45
C LEU A 80 4.66 -1.90 11.96
N MET A 81 3.66 -1.99 12.84
CA MET A 81 2.30 -2.35 12.46
C MET A 81 1.63 -1.30 11.58
N THR A 82 1.94 -0.01 11.75
CA THR A 82 1.48 1.03 10.82
C THR A 82 1.95 0.74 9.39
N LEU A 83 3.18 0.26 9.19
CA LEU A 83 3.68 -0.13 7.87
C LEU A 83 2.88 -1.30 7.29
N VAL A 84 2.60 -2.32 8.11
CA VAL A 84 1.78 -3.48 7.71
C VAL A 84 0.37 -3.06 7.33
N VAL A 85 -0.27 -2.20 8.12
CA VAL A 85 -1.63 -1.71 7.83
C VAL A 85 -1.65 -0.94 6.51
N ALA A 86 -0.66 -0.08 6.27
CA ALA A 86 -0.53 0.63 5.01
C ALA A 86 -0.30 -0.31 3.82
N TRP A 87 0.49 -1.38 3.99
CA TRP A 87 0.64 -2.44 2.97
C TRP A 87 -0.70 -3.14 2.70
N LEU A 88 -1.46 -3.52 3.71
CA LEU A 88 -2.77 -4.15 3.52
C LEU A 88 -3.75 -3.21 2.80
N PHE A 89 -3.80 -1.93 3.18
CA PHE A 89 -4.58 -0.92 2.44
C PHE A 89 -4.10 -0.76 1.01
N HIS A 90 -2.80 -0.91 0.74
CA HIS A 90 -2.31 -0.88 -0.62
C HIS A 90 -2.93 -1.98 -1.48
N LEU A 91 -3.00 -3.22 -0.96
CA LEU A 91 -3.62 -4.34 -1.67
C LEU A 91 -5.09 -4.06 -2.00
N VAL A 92 -5.84 -3.52 -1.03
CA VAL A 92 -7.26 -3.17 -1.19
C VAL A 92 -7.43 -2.06 -2.23
N LEU A 93 -6.67 -0.96 -2.13
CA LEU A 93 -6.77 0.19 -3.03
C LEU A 93 -6.33 -0.12 -4.46
N GLN A 94 -5.37 -1.03 -4.63
CA GLN A 94 -4.99 -1.51 -5.95
C GLN A 94 -6.05 -2.42 -6.56
N GLY A 95 -6.92 -3.01 -5.74
CA GLY A 95 -7.92 -3.97 -6.18
C GLY A 95 -7.30 -5.31 -6.58
N ILE A 96 -6.17 -5.70 -5.97
CA ILE A 96 -5.52 -6.97 -6.31
C ILE A 96 -6.35 -8.20 -5.90
N TRP A 97 -7.24 -8.05 -4.92
CA TRP A 97 -8.23 -9.07 -4.54
C TRP A 97 -9.14 -9.55 -5.69
N LEU A 98 -9.24 -8.80 -6.80
CA LEU A 98 -9.95 -9.22 -8.01
C LEU A 98 -9.13 -10.23 -8.83
N ASN A 99 -7.82 -10.29 -8.60
CA ASN A 99 -6.91 -11.29 -9.15
C ASN A 99 -6.59 -12.33 -8.07
N GLY A 100 -7.49 -13.31 -7.93
CA GLY A 100 -7.39 -14.39 -6.93
C GLY A 100 -6.01 -15.07 -6.90
N PRO A 101 -5.45 -15.52 -8.03
CA PRO A 101 -4.14 -16.18 -8.07
C PRO A 101 -3.01 -15.35 -7.46
N VAL A 102 -2.92 -14.05 -7.75
CA VAL A 102 -1.88 -13.17 -7.16
C VAL A 102 -2.19 -12.88 -5.69
N PHE A 103 -3.44 -12.58 -5.37
CA PHE A 103 -3.85 -12.19 -4.02
C PHE A 103 -3.65 -13.32 -3.01
N LEU A 104 -4.02 -14.56 -3.36
CA LEU A 104 -3.92 -15.74 -2.51
C LEU A 104 -2.69 -16.59 -2.81
N TRP A 105 -1.71 -16.07 -3.55
CA TRP A 105 -0.46 -16.78 -3.80
C TRP A 105 0.20 -17.19 -2.46
N PRO A 106 0.70 -18.43 -2.33
CA PRO A 106 0.82 -19.50 -3.32
C PRO A 106 -0.34 -20.53 -3.31
N VAL A 107 -1.42 -20.28 -2.56
CA VAL A 107 -2.51 -21.24 -2.33
C VAL A 107 -3.23 -21.62 -3.64
N LEU A 108 -3.40 -20.67 -4.56
CA LEU A 108 -4.07 -20.88 -5.85
C LEU A 108 -3.10 -21.19 -7.00
N GLY A 109 -1.86 -21.56 -6.69
CA GLY A 109 -0.84 -21.93 -7.67
C GLY A 109 0.40 -21.02 -7.61
N TRP A 110 1.41 -21.42 -8.39
CA TRP A 110 2.71 -20.74 -8.45
C TRP A 110 2.82 -19.75 -9.60
N GLU A 111 1.86 -19.76 -10.52
CA GLU A 111 1.80 -18.83 -11.64
C GLU A 111 1.37 -17.45 -11.14
N LEU A 112 2.37 -16.62 -10.85
CA LEU A 112 2.16 -15.19 -10.65
C LEU A 112 1.95 -14.59 -12.03
N ALA A 113 0.75 -14.05 -12.27
CA ALA A 113 0.47 -13.31 -13.49
C ALA A 113 1.63 -12.33 -13.71
N PRO A 114 2.40 -12.44 -14.81
CA PRO A 114 3.45 -11.48 -15.08
C PRO A 114 2.83 -10.08 -15.06
N THR A 115 3.62 -9.06 -14.78
CA THR A 115 3.24 -7.69 -15.18
C THR A 115 2.93 -7.74 -16.68
N LEU A 116 1.65 -7.92 -17.01
CA LEU A 116 1.16 -8.24 -18.36
C LEU A 116 1.74 -7.29 -19.40
N PRO A 117 1.91 -7.79 -20.65
CA PRO A 117 2.66 -7.12 -21.71
C PRO A 117 2.00 -5.78 -22.04
N GLY A 118 2.70 -4.71 -21.74
CA GLY A 118 2.24 -3.36 -22.05
C GLY A 118 3.41 -2.41 -21.88
N SER A 119 3.75 -1.69 -22.94
CA SER A 119 4.75 -0.63 -22.86
C SER A 119 4.34 0.40 -21.81
N ILE A 120 5.31 1.12 -21.23
CA ILE A 120 5.05 2.21 -20.27
C ILE A 120 3.96 3.16 -20.80
N TRP A 121 3.94 3.35 -22.12
CA TRP A 121 2.95 4.13 -22.86
C TRP A 121 1.52 3.60 -22.74
N SER A 122 1.30 2.30 -22.91
CA SER A 122 -0.05 1.70 -22.75
C SER A 122 -0.62 1.93 -21.35
N ARG A 123 0.24 1.89 -20.33
CA ARG A 123 -0.15 2.13 -18.93
C ARG A 123 -0.29 3.60 -18.58
N ALA A 124 0.32 4.49 -19.35
CA ALA A 124 0.14 5.93 -19.24
C ALA A 124 -1.14 6.39 -19.95
N ALA A 125 -1.57 5.67 -20.99
CA ALA A 125 -2.79 5.96 -21.73
C ALA A 125 -4.08 5.59 -20.96
N GLU A 126 -3.99 4.82 -19.88
CA GLU A 126 -5.15 4.40 -19.07
C GLU A 126 -5.80 5.61 -18.35
N PRO A 127 -7.02 6.05 -18.72
CA PRO A 127 -7.60 7.29 -18.18
C PRO A 127 -7.89 7.20 -16.68
N TRP A 128 -8.30 6.01 -16.23
CA TRP A 128 -8.61 5.74 -14.82
C TRP A 128 -7.42 5.98 -13.90
N ARG A 129 -6.21 5.78 -14.41
CA ARG A 129 -4.98 6.11 -13.71
C ARG A 129 -4.93 7.61 -13.39
N TRP A 130 -5.15 8.47 -14.36
CA TRP A 130 -5.08 9.91 -14.11
C TRP A 130 -6.18 10.40 -13.18
N VAL A 131 -7.40 9.85 -13.28
CA VAL A 131 -8.50 10.16 -12.36
C VAL A 131 -8.10 9.88 -10.91
N LYS A 132 -7.53 8.70 -10.66
CA LYS A 132 -7.04 8.31 -9.34
C LYS A 132 -5.89 9.21 -8.86
N GLU A 133 -4.90 9.52 -9.69
CA GLU A 133 -3.79 10.41 -9.27
C GLU A 133 -4.33 11.80 -8.91
N VAL A 134 -5.23 12.37 -9.73
CA VAL A 134 -5.85 13.67 -9.48
C VAL A 134 -6.65 13.65 -8.18
N ALA A 135 -7.44 12.60 -7.93
CA ALA A 135 -8.15 12.44 -6.67
C ALA A 135 -7.17 12.39 -5.48
N GLY A 136 -6.03 11.69 -5.63
CA GLY A 136 -4.97 11.66 -4.64
C GLY A 136 -4.35 13.02 -4.38
N VAL A 137 -4.03 13.78 -5.43
CA VAL A 137 -3.51 15.15 -5.36
C VAL A 137 -4.49 16.07 -4.63
N LEU A 138 -5.76 16.07 -5.02
CA LEU A 138 -6.78 16.92 -4.40
C LEU A 138 -6.93 16.64 -2.91
N TYR A 139 -6.92 15.36 -2.53
CA TYR A 139 -6.98 14.98 -1.13
C TYR A 139 -5.73 15.42 -0.36
N LEU A 140 -4.52 15.17 -0.88
CA LEU A 140 -3.27 15.56 -0.23
C LEU A 140 -3.13 17.08 -0.14
N TRP A 141 -3.55 17.81 -1.16
CA TRP A 141 -3.59 19.26 -1.16
C TRP A 141 -4.53 19.77 -0.07
N ALA A 142 -5.75 19.25 0.02
CA ALA A 142 -6.69 19.58 1.10
C ALA A 142 -6.20 19.11 2.48
N PHE A 143 -5.34 18.09 2.54
CA PHE A 143 -4.72 17.58 3.77
C PHE A 143 -3.60 18.46 4.30
N LEU A 144 -2.77 18.98 3.40
CA LEU A 144 -1.63 19.83 3.74
C LEU A 144 -2.01 21.32 3.81
N SER A 145 -3.17 21.70 3.26
CA SER A 145 -3.65 23.08 3.26
C SER A 145 -3.80 23.63 4.69
N PRO A 146 -3.17 24.78 5.01
CA PRO A 146 -3.16 25.37 6.36
C PRO A 146 -4.54 25.74 6.92
N ASN A 147 -5.55 25.92 6.06
CA ASN A 147 -6.87 26.43 6.43
C ASN A 147 -7.84 25.37 6.95
N ARG A 148 -7.36 24.25 7.48
CA ARG A 148 -8.25 23.37 8.25
C ARG A 148 -8.60 24.09 9.54
N PRO A 149 -9.88 24.40 9.82
CA PRO A 149 -10.25 24.73 11.18
C PRO A 149 -9.80 23.55 12.02
N LEU A 150 -8.93 23.82 12.99
CA LEU A 150 -8.49 22.85 13.98
C LEU A 150 -9.75 22.15 14.46
N GLN A 151 -9.95 20.89 14.08
CA GLN A 151 -10.96 20.07 14.73
C GLN A 151 -10.49 20.03 16.18
N GLY A 152 -11.14 20.84 17.01
CA GLY A 152 -10.90 20.89 18.44
C GLY A 152 -10.97 19.47 19.01
N PRO A 153 -10.35 19.25 20.17
CA PRO A 153 -10.35 17.93 20.78
C PRO A 153 -11.81 17.47 20.90
N ILE A 154 -12.15 16.40 20.18
CA ILE A 154 -13.38 15.65 20.40
C ILE A 154 -13.20 15.06 21.79
N ARG A 155 -13.79 15.73 22.77
CA ARG A 155 -13.91 15.25 24.15
C ARG A 155 -14.70 13.96 24.19
#